data_AF-A0A0T1T7L6-F1
#
_entry.id   AF-A0A0T1T7L6-F1
#
_cell.length_a   1.000
_cell.length_b   1.000
_cell.length_c   1.000
_cell.angle_alpha   90.00
_cell.angle_beta   90.00
_cell.angle_gamma   90.00
#
_symmetry.space_group_name_H-M   'P 1'
#
loop_
_entity.id
_entity.type
_entity.pdbx_description
1 polymer ?
#
loop_
_entity_poly.entity_id
_entity_poly.type
_entity_poly.pdbx_seq_one_letter_code
_entity_poly.pdbx_strand_id
1 'polypeptide(L)'
;MEQPRIRLGSDDVWLELARTCGDSWQITADWSSCLTADFTADLSAAEAMDFAARMLTHVRTPSGVRFSAAVTPGRNNPLTLNAEPVGEGFAFFVRLTPNGDDTVCHLQMEIDPIATSELREAFHALHAALVV
;
A
#
# COMPACT_ATOMS: atom_id res chain seq x y z
N MET A 1 -12.31 -18.69 -3.01
CA MET A 1 -11.19 -17.89 -3.52
C MET A 1 -10.78 -16.93 -2.43
N GLU A 2 -9.51 -16.84 -2.09
CA GLU A 2 -9.04 -15.82 -1.16
C GLU A 2 -9.23 -14.44 -1.80
N GLN A 3 -9.66 -13.45 -1.02
CA GLN A 3 -9.86 -12.11 -1.52
C GLN A 3 -8.49 -11.44 -1.76
N PRO A 4 -8.33 -10.64 -2.82
CA PRO A 4 -7.09 -9.91 -3.09
C PRO A 4 -6.66 -9.07 -1.88
N ARG A 5 -5.41 -9.21 -1.46
CA ARG A 5 -4.84 -8.46 -0.34
C ARG A 5 -3.34 -8.29 -0.48
N ILE A 6 -2.81 -7.26 0.15
CA ILE A 6 -1.38 -7.05 0.35
C ILE A 6 -1.15 -6.49 1.75
N ARG A 7 -0.09 -6.97 2.40
CA ARG A 7 0.40 -6.45 3.68
C ARG A 7 1.84 -5.99 3.50
N LEU A 8 2.14 -4.80 4.00
CA LEU A 8 3.46 -4.19 4.03
C LEU A 8 3.86 -4.00 5.49
N GLY A 9 5.06 -4.44 5.85
CA GLY A 9 5.61 -4.30 7.19
C GLY A 9 5.60 -5.59 8.00
N SER A 10 6.05 -5.49 9.25
CA SER A 10 6.22 -6.61 10.17
C SER A 10 5.01 -6.77 11.10
N ASP A 11 5.11 -7.63 12.11
CA ASP A 11 4.07 -7.74 13.13
C ASP A 11 3.98 -6.50 14.03
N ASP A 12 5.07 -5.73 14.14
CA ASP A 12 5.14 -4.53 14.99
C ASP A 12 4.58 -3.30 14.30
N VAL A 13 4.79 -3.12 13.00
CA VAL A 13 4.24 -1.98 12.25
C VAL A 13 3.88 -2.43 10.85
N TRP A 14 2.61 -2.27 10.48
CA TRP A 14 2.14 -2.73 9.18
C TRP A 14 0.95 -1.96 8.64
N LEU A 15 0.84 -2.05 7.31
CA LEU A 15 -0.30 -1.60 6.53
C LEU A 15 -0.84 -2.77 5.73
N GLU A 16 -2.14 -3.03 5.80
CA GLU A 16 -2.84 -3.98 4.94
C GLU A 16 -3.85 -3.27 4.06
N LEU A 17 -3.90 -3.67 2.80
CA LEU A 17 -4.95 -3.32 1.85
C LEU A 17 -5.62 -4.62 1.42
N ALA A 18 -6.88 -4.81 1.79
CA ALA A 18 -7.64 -6.03 1.53
C ALA A 18 -8.98 -5.73 0.86
N ARG A 19 -9.30 -6.43 -0.22
CA ARG A 19 -10.59 -6.33 -0.89
C ARG A 19 -11.65 -7.03 -0.04
N THR A 20 -12.76 -6.37 0.25
CA THR A 20 -13.84 -6.92 1.10
C THR A 20 -15.01 -7.45 0.26
N CYS A 21 -15.53 -6.66 -0.68
CA CYS A 21 -16.62 -7.05 -1.58
C CYS A 21 -16.72 -6.06 -2.75
N GLY A 22 -16.93 -6.54 -3.98
CA GLY A 22 -17.05 -5.65 -5.14
C GLY A 22 -15.84 -4.72 -5.25
N ASP A 23 -16.04 -3.42 -5.38
CA ASP A 23 -14.96 -2.42 -5.41
C ASP A 23 -14.66 -1.83 -4.01
N SER A 24 -15.21 -2.42 -2.94
CA SER A 24 -14.92 -2.02 -1.56
C SER A 24 -13.65 -2.68 -1.03
N TRP A 25 -12.74 -1.86 -0.52
CA TRP A 25 -11.48 -2.25 0.09
C TRP A 25 -11.40 -1.73 1.53
N GLN A 26 -10.77 -2.53 2.38
CA GLN A 26 -10.37 -2.17 3.73
C GLN A 26 -8.88 -1.85 3.72
N ILE A 27 -8.53 -0.71 4.31
CA ILE A 27 -7.15 -0.33 4.61
C ILE A 27 -7.01 -0.34 6.13
N THR A 28 -6.12 -1.19 6.63
CA THR A 28 -5.83 -1.28 8.06
C THR A 28 -4.39 -0.89 8.28
N ALA A 29 -4.16 0.07 9.16
CA ALA A 29 -2.84 0.43 9.64
C ALA A 29 -2.74 0.07 11.12
N ASP A 30 -1.64 -0.56 11.51
CA ASP A 30 -1.41 -0.95 12.89
C ASP A 30 0.01 -0.61 13.30
N TRP A 31 0.11 -0.01 14.48
CA TRP A 31 1.37 0.28 15.14
C TRP A 31 1.38 -0.38 16.52
N SER A 32 2.07 -1.51 16.57
CA SER A 32 2.37 -2.36 17.73
C SER A 32 1.12 -2.75 18.52
N SER A 33 -0.02 -2.90 17.82
CA SER A 33 -1.36 -3.08 18.40
C SER A 33 -1.79 -2.02 19.42
N CYS A 34 -1.01 -0.95 19.58
CA CYS A 34 -1.30 0.19 20.45
C CYS A 34 -2.14 1.23 19.71
N LEU A 35 -1.98 1.30 18.39
CA LEU A 35 -2.74 2.18 17.52
C LEU A 35 -3.13 1.43 16.24
N THR A 36 -4.40 1.06 16.14
CA THR A 36 -4.99 0.47 14.95
C THR A 36 -5.96 1.47 14.33
N ALA A 37 -5.90 1.62 13.00
CA ALA A 37 -6.79 2.48 12.25
C ALA A 37 -7.32 1.76 11.01
N ASP A 38 -8.64 1.82 10.85
CA ASP A 38 -9.39 1.13 9.81
C ASP A 38 -10.11 2.13 8.92
N PHE A 39 -9.89 2.04 7.61
CA PHE A 39 -10.51 2.90 6.62
C PHE A 39 -11.10 2.08 5.48
N THR A 40 -12.30 2.44 5.05
CA THR A 40 -12.89 1.90 3.83
C THR A 40 -12.49 2.76 2.63
N ALA A 41 -12.21 2.13 1.51
CA ALA A 41 -11.92 2.77 0.24
C ALA A 41 -12.74 2.13 -0.88
N ASP A 42 -13.21 2.94 -1.81
CA ASP A 42 -13.80 2.47 -3.07
C ASP A 42 -12.71 2.47 -4.14
N LEU A 43 -12.25 1.28 -4.54
CA LEU A 43 -11.18 1.07 -5.52
C LEU A 43 -11.59 -0.01 -6.50
N SER A 44 -11.63 0.36 -7.77
CA SER A 44 -11.83 -0.60 -8.84
C SER A 44 -10.66 -1.58 -8.92
N ALA A 45 -10.92 -2.78 -9.45
CA ALA A 45 -9.86 -3.74 -9.73
C ALA A 45 -8.77 -3.18 -10.66
N ALA A 46 -9.15 -2.29 -11.60
CA ALA A 46 -8.22 -1.62 -12.50
C ALA A 46 -7.28 -0.66 -11.76
N GLU A 47 -7.80 0.15 -10.83
CA GLU A 47 -6.97 1.05 -10.01
C GLU A 47 -6.00 0.29 -9.12
N ALA A 48 -6.46 -0.78 -8.48
CA ALA A 48 -5.61 -1.64 -7.65
C ALA A 48 -4.52 -2.33 -8.49
N MET A 49 -4.85 -2.77 -9.71
CA MET A 49 -3.90 -3.39 -10.64
C MET A 49 -2.87 -2.38 -11.16
N ASP A 50 -3.30 -1.19 -11.55
CA ASP A 50 -2.42 -0.10 -11.99
C ASP A 50 -1.48 0.37 -10.85
N PHE A 51 -1.97 0.40 -9.62
CA PHE A 51 -1.15 0.64 -8.45
C PHE A 51 -0.09 -0.45 -8.27
N ALA A 52 -0.47 -1.73 -8.29
CA ALA A 52 0.46 -2.85 -8.18
C ALA A 52 1.51 -2.84 -9.30
N ALA A 53 1.12 -2.54 -10.53
CA ALA A 53 2.02 -2.46 -11.68
C ALA A 53 3.04 -1.31 -11.56
N ARG A 54 2.60 -0.14 -11.07
CA ARG A 54 3.50 0.99 -10.78
C ARG A 54 4.51 0.65 -9.69
N MET A 55 4.04 0.05 -8.59
CA MET A 55 4.92 -0.43 -7.51
C MET A 55 5.95 -1.44 -8.02
N LEU A 56 5.52 -2.42 -8.82
CA LEU A 56 6.41 -3.40 -9.46
C LEU A 56 7.46 -2.75 -10.36
N THR A 57 7.10 -1.69 -11.08
CA THR A 57 8.04 -0.94 -11.93
C THR A 57 9.14 -0.30 -11.08
N HIS A 58 8.79 0.31 -9.95
CA HIS A 58 9.75 0.92 -9.04
C HIS A 58 10.70 -0.10 -8.40
N VAL A 59 10.19 -1.24 -7.91
CA VAL A 59 11.01 -2.26 -7.21
C VAL A 59 11.82 -3.16 -8.14
N ARG A 60 11.49 -3.21 -9.43
CA ARG A 60 12.26 -4.00 -10.43
C ARG A 60 13.51 -3.30 -10.91
N THR A 61 13.50 -1.97 -10.95
CA THR A 61 14.68 -1.21 -11.35
C THR A 61 15.51 -0.95 -10.09
N PRO A 62 16.72 -1.52 -9.94
CA PRO A 62 17.64 -1.18 -8.86
C PRO A 62 18.16 0.23 -9.11
N SER A 63 17.31 1.20 -8.85
CA SER A 63 17.61 2.62 -9.02
C SER A 63 18.21 3.18 -7.73
N GLY A 64 17.87 2.61 -6.57
CA GLY A 64 18.19 3.21 -5.28
C GLY A 64 17.63 4.63 -5.16
N VAL A 65 16.57 4.94 -5.91
CA VAL A 65 15.94 6.27 -5.94
C VAL A 65 14.64 6.18 -5.17
N ARG A 66 14.40 7.20 -4.34
CA ARG A 66 13.12 7.41 -3.68
C ARG A 66 11.98 7.54 -4.69
N PHE A 67 10.82 7.03 -4.35
CA PHE A 67 9.64 7.17 -5.21
C PHE A 67 8.38 7.37 -4.38
N SER A 68 7.32 7.85 -5.03
CA SER A 68 6.00 8.01 -4.41
C SER A 68 4.94 7.39 -5.31
N ALA A 69 4.03 6.63 -4.71
CA ALA A 69 2.93 5.99 -5.41
C ALA A 69 1.63 6.17 -4.61
N ALA A 70 0.61 6.71 -5.28
CA ALA A 70 -0.75 6.80 -4.77
C ALA A 70 -1.60 5.68 -5.38
N VAL A 71 -2.49 5.10 -4.59
CA VAL A 71 -3.38 4.01 -5.03
C VAL A 71 -4.28 4.50 -6.18
N THR A 72 -4.84 5.70 -6.07
CA THR A 72 -5.50 6.42 -7.17
C THR A 72 -4.80 7.76 -7.42
N PRO A 73 -4.83 8.28 -8.66
CA PRO A 73 -4.26 9.60 -8.97
C PRO A 73 -5.19 10.77 -8.56
N GLY A 74 -6.43 10.47 -8.16
CA GLY A 74 -7.46 11.45 -7.91
C GLY A 74 -7.39 12.11 -6.52
N ARG A 75 -8.25 13.10 -6.31
CA ARG A 75 -8.38 13.78 -5.01
C ARG A 75 -8.87 12.84 -3.91
N ASN A 76 -9.70 11.87 -4.25
CA ASN A 76 -10.20 10.83 -3.35
C ASN A 76 -9.21 9.70 -3.05
N ASN A 77 -7.90 9.98 -3.05
CA ASN A 77 -6.91 8.93 -2.86
C ASN A 77 -6.78 8.54 -1.38
N PRO A 78 -7.12 7.29 -1.01
CA PRO A 78 -7.08 6.86 0.38
C PRO A 78 -5.66 6.57 0.89
N LEU A 79 -4.71 6.24 -0.01
CA LEU A 79 -3.39 5.74 0.36
C LEU A 79 -2.28 6.28 -0.55
N THR A 80 -1.28 6.93 0.05
CA THR A 80 -0.02 7.28 -0.61
C THR A 80 1.14 6.63 0.11
N LEU A 81 2.03 5.98 -0.64
CA LEU A 81 3.29 5.43 -0.17
C LEU A 81 4.44 6.28 -0.68
N ASN A 82 5.29 6.77 0.22
CA ASN A 82 6.59 7.35 -0.15
C ASN A 82 7.67 6.37 0.28
N ALA A 83 8.43 5.85 -0.68
CA ALA A 83 9.46 4.88 -0.45
C ALA A 83 10.83 5.57 -0.42
N GLU A 84 11.56 5.40 0.67
CA GLU A 84 12.95 5.84 0.80
C GLU A 84 13.87 4.60 0.75
N PRO A 85 14.92 4.61 -0.10
CA PRO A 85 15.82 3.48 -0.25
C PRO A 85 16.66 3.28 1.02
N VAL A 86 16.65 2.07 1.57
CA VAL A 86 17.44 1.70 2.75
C VAL A 86 18.05 0.32 2.54
N GLY A 87 19.38 0.26 2.39
CA GLY A 87 20.09 -0.98 2.06
C GLY A 87 19.59 -1.59 0.76
N GLU A 88 19.19 -2.87 0.82
CA GLU A 88 18.62 -3.63 -0.32
C GLU A 88 17.08 -3.55 -0.41
N GLY A 89 16.47 -2.58 0.28
CA GLY A 89 15.03 -2.45 0.43
C GLY A 89 14.55 -1.00 0.49
N PHE A 90 13.32 -0.83 0.97
CA PHE A 90 12.68 0.47 1.10
C PHE A 90 11.97 0.59 2.44
N ALA A 91 12.23 1.69 3.15
CA ALA A 91 11.35 2.15 4.22
C ALA A 91 10.18 2.93 3.60
N PHE A 92 9.01 2.89 4.23
CA PHE A 92 7.82 3.56 3.70
C PHE A 92 7.27 4.60 4.66
N PHE A 93 7.09 5.82 4.18
CA PHE A 93 6.23 6.82 4.81
C PHE A 93 4.84 6.72 4.19
N VAL A 94 3.93 6.11 4.93
CA VAL A 94 2.54 5.91 4.59
C VAL A 94 1.74 7.14 4.97
N ARG A 95 0.92 7.63 4.04
CA ARG A 95 -0.10 8.66 4.31
C ARG A 95 -1.48 8.11 3.97
N LEU A 96 -2.34 8.02 4.97
CA LEU A 96 -3.73 7.60 4.82
C LEU A 96 -4.66 8.80 4.97
N THR A 97 -5.59 8.93 4.02
CA THR A 97 -6.58 10.01 3.99
C THR A 97 -7.97 9.39 4.09
N PRO A 98 -8.67 9.52 5.25
CA PRO A 98 -10.03 9.02 5.41
C PRO A 98 -10.95 9.59 4.32
N ASN A 99 -11.75 8.73 3.67
CA ASN A 99 -12.62 9.07 2.53
C ASN A 99 -11.91 9.71 1.32
N GLY A 100 -10.57 9.70 1.29
CA GLY A 100 -9.79 10.25 0.19
C GLY A 100 -9.72 11.78 0.12
N ASP A 101 -10.78 12.51 0.49
CA ASP A 101 -10.89 13.96 0.25
C ASP A 101 -10.51 14.88 1.45
N ASP A 102 -10.29 14.33 2.66
CA ASP A 102 -9.97 15.14 3.85
C ASP A 102 -8.47 15.34 4.04
N THR A 103 -7.92 16.40 3.44
CA THR A 103 -6.49 16.74 3.59
C THR A 103 -6.10 17.21 5.00
N VAL A 104 -7.07 17.46 5.89
CA VAL A 104 -6.87 18.05 7.23
C VAL A 104 -6.68 16.95 8.28
N CYS A 105 -7.41 15.84 8.18
CA CYS A 105 -7.30 14.71 9.09
C CYS A 105 -6.69 13.50 8.39
N HIS A 106 -5.37 13.32 8.48
CA HIS A 106 -4.67 12.18 7.87
C HIS A 106 -3.83 11.42 8.89
N LEU A 107 -3.69 10.11 8.70
CA LEU A 107 -2.75 9.29 9.47
C LEU A 107 -1.41 9.23 8.71
N GLN A 108 -0.32 9.45 9.42
CA GLN A 108 1.03 9.19 8.92
C GLN A 108 1.65 8.07 9.73
N MET A 109 2.34 7.16 9.05
CA MET A 109 3.01 6.03 9.66
C MET A 109 4.30 5.72 8.90
N GLU A 110 5.34 5.36 9.61
CA GLU A 110 6.59 4.85 9.03
C GLU A 110 6.60 3.34 9.16
N ILE A 111 6.94 2.64 8.08
CA ILE A 111 7.18 1.20 8.05
C ILE A 111 8.67 1.00 7.83
N ASP A 112 9.26 0.14 8.65
CA ASP A 112 10.66 -0.27 8.56
C ASP A 112 11.03 -0.79 7.17
N PRO A 113 12.34 -0.79 6.82
CA PRO A 113 12.80 -1.29 5.54
C PRO A 113 12.32 -2.69 5.21
N ILE A 114 11.60 -2.83 4.09
CA ILE A 114 11.17 -4.11 3.53
C ILE A 114 12.10 -4.46 2.37
N ALA A 115 12.58 -5.70 2.31
CA ALA A 115 13.49 -6.16 1.28
C ALA A 115 12.85 -6.06 -0.12
N THR A 116 13.63 -5.66 -1.13
CA THR A 116 13.11 -5.52 -2.51
C THR A 116 12.54 -6.83 -3.06
N SER A 117 13.10 -7.98 -2.69
CA SER A 117 12.56 -9.30 -3.05
C SER A 117 11.17 -9.55 -2.46
N GLU A 118 10.99 -9.22 -1.18
CA GLU A 118 9.72 -9.40 -0.47
C GLU A 118 8.64 -8.47 -1.02
N LEU A 119 8.97 -7.20 -1.26
CA LEU A 119 8.07 -6.25 -1.93
C LEU A 119 7.63 -6.76 -3.30
N ARG A 120 8.59 -7.28 -4.09
CA ARG A 120 8.31 -7.82 -5.41
C ARG A 120 7.32 -8.99 -5.31
N GLU A 121 7.54 -9.93 -4.41
CA GLU A 121 6.64 -11.07 -4.20
C GLU A 121 5.24 -10.61 -3.77
N ALA A 122 5.15 -9.71 -2.79
CA ALA A 122 3.88 -9.19 -2.28
C ALA A 122 3.05 -8.48 -3.38
N PHE A 123 3.67 -7.58 -4.15
CA PHE A 123 2.98 -6.89 -5.25
C PHE A 123 2.67 -7.80 -6.43
N HIS A 124 3.50 -8.82 -6.69
CA HIS A 124 3.17 -9.84 -7.69
C HIS A 124 1.96 -10.68 -7.28
N ALA A 125 1.86 -11.08 -6.02
CA ALA A 125 0.74 -11.84 -5.49
C ALA A 125 -0.57 -11.02 -5.58
N LEU A 126 -0.52 -9.74 -5.19
CA LEU A 126 -1.66 -8.82 -5.35
C LEU A 126 -2.08 -8.70 -6.81
N HIS A 127 -1.14 -8.44 -7.72
CA HIS A 127 -1.44 -8.30 -9.13
C HIS A 127 -2.03 -9.60 -9.71
N ALA A 128 -1.50 -10.77 -9.34
CA ALA A 128 -2.03 -12.06 -9.80
C ALA A 128 -3.45 -12.31 -9.29
N ALA A 129 -3.75 -11.93 -8.04
CA ALA A 129 -5.09 -12.08 -7.46
C ALA A 129 -6.14 -11.15 -8.11
N LEU A 130 -5.72 -10.05 -8.75
CA LEU A 130 -6.60 -9.09 -9.40
C LEU A 130 -6.92 -9.39 -10.87
N VAL A 131 -6.15 -10.29 -11.51
CA VAL A 131 -6.34 -10.69 -12.91
C VAL A 131 -7.45 -11.75 -13.08
N VAL A 132 -7.91 -12.35 -11.97
CA VAL A 132 -8.86 -13.48 -11.94
C VAL A 132 -10.31 -13.03 -12.01
#